data_AF-A0A016W7C9-F1
#
_entry.id   AF-A0A016W7C9-F1
#
_cell.length_a   1.000
_cell.length_b   1.000
_cell.length_c   1.000
_cell.angle_alpha   90.00
_cell.angle_beta   90.00
_cell.angle_gamma   90.00
#
_symmetry.space_group_name_H-M   'P 1'
#
loop_
_entity.id
_entity.type
_entity.pdbx_description
1 polymer ?
#
loop_
_entity_poly.entity_id
_entity_poly.type
_entity_poly.pdbx_seq_one_letter_code
_entity_poly.pdbx_strand_id
1 'polypeptide(L)'
;MAQHTGALGSAEGLADDFNRLCGSEETCLQVCDRAVRAVKEIAVRMGAEVSAHFRIGDGRREAVERVGEESTARAIEQVAKVRGKCEQYKELARWANTLRASLDCVDRGHFVDKPTELVKCYDAVGQMAEREDWRMSEVTEHIQGTLSRYSRLQTEHKSSQEQLKALQEQCARQQEEIRGLKPRVNEQSSEVPMDTEATRDNVP
;
A
#
# COMPACT_ATOMS: atom_id res chain seq x y z
N MET A 1 12.41 -44.68 -42.46
CA MET A 1 11.74 -43.54 -43.12
C MET A 1 10.54 -43.16 -42.27
N ALA A 2 10.70 -42.19 -41.37
CA ALA A 2 9.61 -41.66 -40.55
C ALA A 2 9.32 -40.24 -41.02
N GLN A 3 8.05 -40.00 -41.34
CA GLN A 3 7.53 -38.74 -41.87
C GLN A 3 7.57 -37.67 -40.77
N HIS A 4 8.31 -36.58 -41.00
CA HIS A 4 8.19 -35.36 -40.22
C HIS A 4 7.23 -34.41 -40.94
N THR A 5 5.94 -34.58 -40.68
CA THR A 5 4.93 -33.53 -40.85
C THR A 5 4.84 -32.77 -39.53
N GLY A 6 5.76 -31.83 -39.31
CA GLY A 6 5.78 -30.95 -38.16
C GLY A 6 4.86 -29.75 -38.40
N ALA A 7 3.76 -29.70 -37.65
CA ALA A 7 2.71 -28.70 -37.69
C ALA A 7 3.24 -27.25 -37.67
N LEU A 8 2.98 -26.51 -38.75
CA LEU A 8 2.87 -25.06 -38.74
C LEU A 8 1.49 -24.71 -38.18
N GLY A 9 1.42 -24.09 -37.00
CA GLY A 9 0.26 -23.32 -36.56
C GLY A 9 -0.67 -23.97 -35.53
N SER A 10 -0.21 -24.17 -34.30
CA SER A 10 -1.11 -24.21 -33.14
C SER A 10 -1.08 -22.83 -32.45
N ALA A 11 -2.27 -22.31 -32.11
CA ALA A 11 -2.43 -21.04 -31.38
C ALA A 11 -1.76 -21.07 -29.99
N GLU A 12 -1.58 -22.27 -29.41
CA GLU A 12 -0.91 -22.48 -28.13
C GLU A 12 0.61 -22.32 -28.26
N GLY A 13 1.22 -22.78 -29.36
CA GLY A 13 2.64 -22.55 -29.63
C GLY A 13 2.97 -21.07 -29.81
N LEU A 14 2.05 -20.29 -30.40
CA LEU A 14 2.21 -18.84 -30.53
C LEU A 14 2.07 -18.12 -29.19
N ALA A 15 1.17 -18.57 -28.31
CA ALA A 15 1.00 -18.00 -26.97
C ALA A 15 2.17 -18.32 -26.04
N ASP A 16 2.74 -19.51 -26.13
CA ASP A 16 3.95 -19.90 -25.40
C ASP A 16 5.19 -19.18 -25.94
N ASP A 17 5.33 -19.05 -27.26
CA ASP A 17 6.38 -18.22 -27.85
C ASP A 17 6.19 -16.75 -27.48
N PHE A 18 4.96 -16.24 -27.41
CA PHE A 18 4.65 -14.89 -26.96
C PHE A 18 4.98 -14.70 -25.48
N ASN A 19 4.60 -15.62 -24.58
CA ASN A 19 4.97 -15.55 -23.16
C ASN A 19 6.48 -15.68 -22.94
N ARG A 20 7.16 -16.52 -23.73
CA ARG A 20 8.62 -16.65 -23.71
C ARG A 20 9.32 -15.41 -24.26
N LEU A 21 8.72 -14.71 -25.23
CA LEU A 21 9.21 -13.48 -25.86
C LEU A 21 8.66 -12.19 -25.22
N CYS A 22 7.77 -12.28 -24.23
CA CYS A 22 7.21 -11.13 -23.52
C CYS A 22 7.42 -11.23 -22.00
N GLY A 23 8.06 -12.30 -21.51
CA GLY A 23 8.32 -12.57 -20.10
C GLY A 23 9.25 -11.57 -19.39
N SER A 24 9.87 -10.64 -20.12
CA SER A 24 10.53 -9.47 -19.52
C SER A 24 10.26 -8.19 -20.32
N GLU A 25 10.24 -7.02 -19.69
CA GLU A 25 10.02 -5.73 -20.38
C GLU A 25 10.98 -5.47 -21.55
N GLU A 26 12.20 -5.99 -21.46
CA GLU A 26 13.20 -5.90 -22.53
C GLU A 26 12.82 -6.73 -23.75
N THR A 27 11.99 -7.76 -23.58
CA THR A 27 11.63 -8.68 -24.64
C THR A 27 10.57 -8.10 -25.59
N CYS A 28 9.64 -7.25 -25.12
CA CYS A 28 8.64 -6.61 -26.00
C CYS A 28 9.24 -5.66 -27.05
N LEU A 29 10.24 -4.85 -26.66
CA LEU A 29 10.94 -3.96 -27.61
C LEU A 29 11.79 -4.78 -28.60
N GLN A 30 12.45 -5.83 -28.12
CA GLN A 30 13.19 -6.76 -28.98
C GLN A 30 12.28 -7.50 -29.96
N VAL A 31 11.06 -7.86 -29.55
CA VAL A 31 10.04 -8.43 -30.45
C VAL A 31 9.66 -7.44 -31.54
N CYS A 32 9.47 -6.16 -31.22
CA CYS A 32 9.21 -5.13 -32.21
C CYS A 32 10.36 -5.01 -33.23
N ASP A 33 11.61 -5.01 -32.77
CA ASP A 33 12.78 -4.96 -33.66
C ASP A 33 12.89 -6.21 -34.56
N ARG A 34 12.60 -7.39 -34.01
CA ARG A 34 12.54 -8.65 -34.79
C ARG A 34 11.41 -8.63 -35.82
N ALA A 35 10.24 -8.11 -35.45
CA ALA A 35 9.10 -7.98 -36.36
C ALA A 35 9.40 -7.04 -37.53
N VAL A 36 10.03 -5.88 -37.29
CA VAL A 36 10.47 -4.98 -38.36
C VAL A 36 11.46 -5.68 -39.29
N ARG A 37 12.42 -6.42 -38.73
CA ARG A 37 13.40 -7.18 -39.53
C ARG A 37 12.70 -8.23 -40.40
N ALA A 38 11.79 -9.02 -39.83
CA ALA A 38 11.03 -10.03 -40.55
C ALA A 38 10.19 -9.43 -41.70
N VAL A 39 9.51 -8.31 -41.46
CA VAL A 39 8.74 -7.60 -42.49
C VAL A 39 9.65 -7.15 -43.64
N LYS A 40 10.82 -6.59 -43.34
CA LYS A 40 11.80 -6.19 -44.37
C LYS A 40 12.36 -7.37 -45.14
N GLU A 41 12.66 -8.49 -44.47
CA GLU A 41 13.12 -9.72 -45.14
C GLU A 41 12.05 -10.28 -46.09
N ILE A 42 10.78 -10.27 -45.70
CA ILE A 42 9.67 -10.67 -46.55
C ILE A 42 9.58 -9.75 -47.78
N ALA A 43 9.67 -8.44 -47.59
CA ALA A 43 9.64 -7.47 -48.69
C ALA A 43 10.77 -7.71 -49.70
N VAL A 44 11.99 -8.00 -49.23
CA VAL A 44 13.13 -8.34 -50.09
C VAL A 44 12.88 -9.63 -50.87
N ARG A 45 12.41 -10.70 -50.21
CA ARG A 45 12.11 -11.98 -50.87
C ARG A 45 11.01 -11.82 -51.94
N MET A 46 9.97 -11.07 -51.63
CA MET A 46 8.90 -10.74 -52.57
C MET A 46 9.42 -9.95 -53.77
N GLY A 47 10.26 -8.94 -53.56
CA GLY A 47 10.87 -8.18 -54.66
C GLY A 47 11.77 -9.04 -55.56
N ALA A 48 12.52 -9.99 -54.97
CA ALA A 48 13.30 -10.97 -55.71
C ALA A 48 12.41 -11.88 -56.57
N GLU A 49 11.34 -12.40 -55.99
CA GLU A 49 10.38 -13.26 -56.70
C GLU A 49 9.73 -12.51 -57.88
N VAL A 50 9.25 -11.28 -57.65
CA VAL A 50 8.67 -10.44 -58.70
C VAL A 50 9.68 -10.18 -59.82
N SER A 51 10.94 -9.89 -59.48
CA SER A 51 12.00 -9.67 -60.46
C SER A 51 12.35 -10.92 -61.27
N ALA A 52 12.15 -12.12 -60.70
CA ALA A 52 12.38 -13.38 -61.39
C ALA A 52 11.29 -13.67 -62.45
N HIS A 53 10.04 -13.25 -62.21
CA HIS A 53 8.91 -13.54 -63.10
C HIS A 53 8.56 -12.41 -64.08
N PHE A 54 8.95 -11.16 -63.79
CA PHE A 54 8.58 -10.01 -64.61
C PHE A 54 9.78 -9.20 -65.08
N ARG A 55 9.76 -8.84 -66.36
CA ARG A 55 10.78 -7.95 -66.95
C ARG A 55 10.63 -6.52 -66.42
N ILE A 56 11.74 -5.78 -66.47
CA ILE A 56 11.75 -4.35 -66.20
C ILE A 56 10.84 -3.64 -67.22
N GLY A 57 9.96 -2.75 -66.74
CA GLY A 57 8.98 -2.03 -67.56
C GLY A 57 7.65 -2.76 -67.80
N ASP A 58 7.43 -3.94 -67.22
CA ASP A 58 6.09 -4.57 -67.23
C ASP A 58 5.18 -3.85 -66.22
N GLY A 59 4.07 -3.27 -66.68
CA GLY A 59 3.13 -2.56 -65.80
C GLY A 59 2.53 -3.43 -64.68
N ARG A 60 2.50 -4.75 -64.84
CA ARG A 60 2.06 -5.68 -63.77
C ARG A 60 3.09 -5.78 -62.66
N ARG A 61 4.37 -5.73 -62.98
CA ARG A 61 5.46 -5.68 -61.99
C ARG A 61 5.34 -4.44 -61.14
N GLU A 62 5.20 -3.28 -61.79
CA GLU A 62 5.09 -1.99 -61.10
C GLU A 62 3.86 -1.94 -60.19
N ALA A 63 2.75 -2.57 -60.59
CA ALA A 63 1.57 -2.67 -59.75
C ALA A 63 1.81 -3.53 -58.50
N VAL A 64 2.47 -4.69 -58.64
CA VAL A 64 2.78 -5.58 -57.52
C VAL A 64 3.82 -4.97 -56.58
N GLU A 65 4.88 -4.37 -57.11
CA GLU A 65 5.93 -3.70 -56.31
C GLU A 65 5.32 -2.57 -55.48
N ARG A 66 4.47 -1.72 -56.08
CA ARG A 66 3.77 -0.63 -55.37
C ARG A 66 2.90 -1.13 -54.22
N VAL A 67 2.07 -2.16 -54.46
CA VAL A 67 1.25 -2.76 -53.38
C VAL A 67 2.13 -3.36 -52.30
N GLY A 68 3.24 -4.00 -52.69
CA GLY A 68 4.23 -4.55 -51.79
C GLY A 68 4.89 -3.50 -50.89
N GLU A 69 5.30 -2.37 -51.47
CA GLU A 69 5.87 -1.23 -50.75
C GLU A 69 4.85 -0.62 -49.77
N GLU A 70 3.63 -0.35 -50.24
CA GLU A 70 2.56 0.18 -49.39
C GLU A 70 2.22 -0.76 -48.24
N SER A 71 2.16 -2.07 -48.49
CA SER A 71 1.84 -3.08 -47.47
C SER A 71 2.97 -3.21 -46.46
N THR A 72 4.22 -3.15 -46.92
CA THR A 72 5.42 -3.16 -46.08
C THR A 72 5.46 -1.92 -45.18
N ALA A 73 5.20 -0.74 -45.74
CA ALA A 73 5.14 0.51 -45.01
C ALA A 73 4.05 0.47 -43.93
N ARG A 74 2.84 0.02 -44.29
CA ARG A 74 1.73 -0.15 -43.33
C ARG A 74 2.08 -1.13 -42.21
N ALA A 75 2.70 -2.26 -42.52
CA ALA A 75 3.11 -3.24 -41.51
C ALA A 75 4.15 -2.64 -40.54
N ILE A 76 5.15 -1.91 -41.05
CA ILE A 76 6.15 -1.23 -40.22
C ILE A 76 5.49 -0.16 -39.33
N GLU A 77 4.53 0.60 -39.85
CA GLU A 77 3.79 1.61 -39.09
C GLU A 77 3.01 0.99 -37.92
N GLN A 78 2.37 -0.16 -38.14
CA GLN A 78 1.67 -0.87 -37.06
C GLN A 78 2.63 -1.36 -35.97
N VAL A 79 3.80 -1.90 -36.36
CA VAL A 79 4.83 -2.28 -35.38
C VAL A 79 5.34 -1.07 -34.60
N ALA A 80 5.48 0.11 -35.24
CA ALA A 80 5.87 1.34 -34.56
C ALA A 80 4.82 1.78 -33.52
N LYS A 81 3.52 1.66 -33.82
CA LYS A 81 2.44 1.93 -32.85
C LYS A 81 2.51 1.00 -31.63
N VAL A 82 2.77 -0.29 -31.87
CA VAL A 82 2.94 -1.26 -30.77
C VAL A 82 4.17 -0.93 -29.94
N ARG A 83 5.30 -0.61 -30.59
CA ARG A 83 6.53 -0.18 -29.90
C ARG A 83 6.28 1.02 -28.99
N GLY A 84 5.57 2.05 -29.46
CA GLY A 84 5.24 3.22 -28.65
C GLY A 84 4.44 2.87 -27.40
N LYS A 85 3.51 1.91 -27.48
CA LYS A 85 2.79 1.39 -26.29
C LYS A 85 3.73 0.64 -25.35
N CYS A 86 4.64 -0.19 -25.88
CA CYS A 86 5.62 -0.90 -25.06
C CYS A 86 6.53 0.07 -24.28
N GLU A 87 6.94 1.19 -24.89
CA GLU A 87 7.72 2.23 -24.22
C GLU A 87 6.92 2.90 -23.09
N GLN A 88 5.64 3.22 -23.31
CA GLN A 88 4.75 3.74 -22.27
C GLN A 88 4.57 2.75 -21.11
N TYR A 89 4.39 1.46 -21.40
CA TYR A 89 4.28 0.43 -20.36
C TYR A 89 5.56 0.30 -19.53
N LYS A 90 6.74 0.38 -20.17
CA LYS A 90 8.03 0.38 -19.48
C LYS A 90 8.15 1.58 -18.53
N GLU A 91 7.72 2.76 -18.96
CA GLU A 91 7.69 3.94 -18.10
C GLU A 91 6.72 3.76 -16.93
N LEU A 92 5.50 3.29 -17.19
CA LEU A 92 4.50 3.03 -16.15
C LEU A 92 5.00 2.03 -15.12
N ALA A 93 5.64 0.95 -15.56
CA ALA A 93 6.19 -0.05 -14.66
C ALA A 93 7.36 0.49 -13.84
N ARG A 94 8.20 1.37 -14.41
CA ARG A 94 9.20 2.11 -13.63
C ARG A 94 8.55 2.94 -12.53
N TRP A 95 7.51 3.71 -12.86
CA TRP A 95 6.77 4.50 -11.86
C TRP A 95 6.13 3.62 -10.79
N ALA A 96 5.51 2.51 -11.18
CA ALA A 96 4.94 1.54 -10.25
C ALA A 96 6.01 0.96 -9.31
N ASN A 97 7.20 0.64 -9.83
CA ASN A 97 8.32 0.17 -9.02
C ASN A 97 8.84 1.25 -8.05
N THR A 98 8.93 2.50 -8.49
CA THR A 98 9.28 3.63 -7.61
C THR A 98 8.26 3.80 -6.49
N LEU A 99 6.96 3.82 -6.80
CA LEU A 99 5.90 3.91 -5.81
C LEU A 99 5.94 2.72 -4.84
N ARG A 100 6.15 1.50 -5.35
CA ARG A 100 6.27 0.30 -4.52
C ARG A 100 7.41 0.40 -3.52
N ALA A 101 8.56 0.92 -3.95
CA ALA A 101 9.71 1.15 -3.08
C ALA A 101 9.42 2.26 -2.04
N SER A 102 8.77 3.34 -2.44
CA SER A 102 8.39 4.44 -1.53
C SER A 102 7.36 4.03 -0.47
N LEU A 103 6.48 3.09 -0.80
CA LEU A 103 5.45 2.56 0.09
C LEU A 103 5.91 1.34 0.92
N ASP A 104 7.18 0.93 0.74
CA ASP A 104 7.78 -0.25 1.38
C ASP A 104 6.93 -1.52 1.20
N CYS A 105 6.39 -1.70 -0.01
CA CYS A 105 5.54 -2.83 -0.34
C CYS A 105 6.37 -4.06 -0.73
N VAL A 106 6.32 -5.10 0.12
CA VAL A 106 7.06 -6.36 -0.05
C VAL A 106 6.65 -7.12 -1.32
N ASP A 107 5.35 -7.14 -1.62
CA ASP A 107 4.78 -7.86 -2.76
C ASP A 107 3.78 -7.01 -3.55
N ARG A 108 3.31 -7.57 -4.68
CA ARG A 108 2.40 -6.89 -5.60
C ARG A 108 0.98 -6.78 -5.06
N GLY A 109 0.52 -7.73 -4.23
CA GLY A 109 -0.80 -7.65 -3.60
C GLY A 109 -0.87 -6.49 -2.62
N HIS A 110 0.12 -6.43 -1.72
CA HIS A 110 0.28 -5.33 -0.77
C HIS A 110 0.40 -3.97 -1.50
N PHE A 111 1.08 -3.92 -2.65
CA PHE A 111 1.15 -2.70 -3.46
C PHE A 111 -0.18 -2.27 -4.09
N VAL A 112 -1.12 -3.17 -4.35
CA VAL A 112 -2.44 -2.79 -4.87
C VAL A 112 -3.34 -2.30 -3.73
N ASP A 113 -3.22 -2.92 -2.56
CA ASP A 113 -4.03 -2.57 -1.40
C ASP A 113 -3.60 -1.24 -0.77
N LYS A 114 -2.28 -0.98 -0.67
CA LYS A 114 -1.73 0.20 0.03
C LYS A 114 -2.14 1.55 -0.56
N PRO A 115 -2.12 1.79 -1.88
CA PRO A 115 -2.64 3.01 -2.48
C PRO A 115 -4.14 3.17 -2.23
N THR A 116 -4.89 2.07 -2.25
CA THR A 116 -6.32 2.09 -1.95
C THR A 116 -6.56 2.50 -0.49
N GLU A 117 -5.77 1.96 0.45
CA GLU A 117 -5.81 2.39 1.86
C GLU A 117 -5.41 3.86 2.01
N LEU A 118 -4.37 4.33 1.31
CA LEU A 118 -3.95 5.72 1.35
C LEU A 118 -5.04 6.68 0.86
N VAL A 119 -5.74 6.32 -0.21
CA VAL A 119 -6.89 7.11 -0.70
C VAL A 119 -8.01 7.13 0.33
N LYS A 120 -8.36 5.98 0.91
CA LYS A 120 -9.38 5.93 1.98
C LYS A 120 -8.99 6.75 3.20
N CYS A 121 -7.72 6.70 3.61
CA CYS A 121 -7.19 7.52 4.69
C CYS A 121 -7.27 9.00 4.34
N TYR A 122 -6.88 9.38 3.12
CA TYR A 122 -6.98 10.75 2.64
C TYR A 122 -8.43 11.25 2.68
N ASP A 123 -9.39 10.46 2.20
CA ASP A 123 -10.81 10.79 2.21
C ASP A 123 -11.35 10.93 3.65
N ALA A 124 -10.98 10.02 4.55
CA ALA A 124 -11.37 10.08 5.95
C ALA A 124 -10.79 11.33 6.64
N VAL A 125 -9.54 11.66 6.36
CA VAL A 125 -8.87 12.87 6.87
C VAL A 125 -9.53 14.13 6.30
N GLY A 126 -9.89 14.13 5.02
CA GLY A 126 -10.63 15.21 4.37
C GLY A 126 -12.00 15.42 5.01
N GLN A 127 -12.78 14.37 5.22
CA GLN A 127 -14.08 14.45 5.91
C GLN A 127 -13.95 14.94 7.35
N MET A 128 -12.89 14.54 8.06
CA MET A 128 -12.61 15.07 9.40
C MET A 128 -12.29 16.55 9.36
N ALA A 129 -11.44 16.98 8.41
CA ALA A 129 -11.10 18.39 8.22
C ALA A 129 -12.34 19.22 7.90
N GLU A 130 -13.23 18.74 7.02
CA GLU A 130 -14.50 19.42 6.70
C GLU A 130 -15.42 19.53 7.92
N ARG A 131 -15.53 18.47 8.74
CA ARG A 131 -16.38 18.48 9.94
C ARG A 131 -15.90 19.46 11.00
N GLU A 132 -14.59 19.57 11.16
CA GLU A 132 -13.94 20.43 12.16
C GLU A 132 -13.58 21.82 11.60
N ASP A 133 -13.96 22.10 10.35
CA ASP A 133 -13.66 23.34 9.60
C ASP A 133 -12.15 23.66 9.54
N TRP A 134 -11.33 22.62 9.42
CA TRP A 134 -9.88 22.75 9.26
C TRP A 134 -9.50 22.87 7.79
N ARG A 135 -8.50 23.70 7.50
CA ARG A 135 -7.85 23.64 6.18
C ARG A 135 -6.97 22.41 6.11
N MET A 136 -6.94 21.73 4.96
CA MET A 136 -6.09 20.54 4.77
C MET A 136 -4.61 20.77 5.09
N SER A 137 -4.11 22.01 4.93
CA SER A 137 -2.75 22.40 5.31
C SER A 137 -2.50 22.38 6.83
N GLU A 138 -3.53 22.54 7.64
CA GLU A 138 -3.48 22.67 9.11
C GLU A 138 -3.75 21.32 9.79
N VAL A 139 -4.33 20.35 9.07
CA VAL A 139 -4.73 19.04 9.61
C VAL A 139 -3.57 18.32 10.29
N THR A 140 -2.37 18.34 9.70
CA THR A 140 -1.18 17.70 10.28
C THR A 140 -0.83 18.31 11.64
N GLU A 141 -0.90 19.63 11.78
CA GLU A 141 -0.64 20.33 13.04
C GLU A 141 -1.69 19.98 14.09
N HIS A 142 -2.97 19.97 13.72
CA HIS A 142 -4.07 19.59 14.61
C HIS A 142 -3.97 18.12 15.08
N ILE A 143 -3.63 17.19 14.19
CA ILE A 143 -3.42 15.78 14.55
C ILE A 143 -2.24 15.66 15.52
N GLN A 144 -1.10 16.30 15.22
CA GLN A 144 0.08 16.24 16.06
C GLN A 144 -0.15 16.88 17.44
N GLY A 145 -0.86 18.00 17.48
CA GLY A 145 -1.28 18.65 18.72
C GLY A 145 -2.19 17.75 19.56
N THR A 146 -3.14 17.07 18.92
CA THR A 146 -4.05 16.13 19.60
C THR A 146 -3.30 14.92 20.16
N LEU A 147 -2.40 14.32 19.39
CA LEU A 147 -1.56 13.20 19.83
C LEU A 147 -0.67 13.60 21.02
N SER A 148 -0.13 14.82 21.00
CA SER A 148 0.71 15.34 22.09
C SER A 148 -0.09 15.61 23.38
N ARG A 149 -1.35 16.08 23.26
CA ARG A 149 -2.24 16.22 24.42
C ARG A 149 -2.62 14.85 24.99
N TYR A 150 -2.92 13.88 24.12
CA TYR A 150 -3.27 12.53 24.52
C TYR A 150 -2.13 11.86 25.30
N SER A 151 -0.90 11.94 24.80
CA SER A 151 0.27 11.36 25.50
C SER A 151 0.48 11.99 26.88
N ARG A 152 0.33 13.31 27.00
CA ARG A 152 0.40 14.02 28.29
C ARG A 152 -0.69 13.54 29.25
N LEU A 153 -1.95 13.53 28.82
CA LEU A 153 -3.06 13.04 29.64
C LEU A 153 -2.87 11.59 30.08
N GLN A 154 -2.31 10.74 29.21
CA GLN A 154 -2.01 9.35 29.56
C GLN A 154 -0.95 9.24 30.66
N THR A 155 0.07 10.10 30.65
CA THR A 155 1.07 10.14 31.72
C THR A 155 0.49 10.65 33.05
N GLU A 156 -0.34 11.70 33.01
CA GLU A 156 -1.03 12.23 34.19
C GLU A 156 -1.98 11.21 34.80
N HIS A 157 -2.69 10.47 33.95
CA HIS A 157 -3.60 9.42 34.39
C HIS A 157 -2.85 8.27 35.10
N LYS A 158 -1.72 7.82 34.56
CA LYS A 158 -0.86 6.81 35.22
C LYS A 158 -0.37 7.29 36.58
N SER A 159 0.14 8.52 36.66
CA SER A 159 0.62 9.10 37.93
C SER A 159 -0.51 9.22 38.97
N SER A 160 -1.70 9.66 38.55
CA SER A 160 -2.87 9.72 39.43
C SER A 160 -3.31 8.33 39.90
N GLN A 161 -3.21 7.31 39.04
CA GLN A 161 -3.54 5.94 39.39
C GLN A 161 -2.55 5.35 40.41
N GLU A 162 -1.27 5.68 40.31
CA GLU A 162 -0.25 5.31 41.29
C GLU A 162 -0.48 5.99 42.64
N GLN A 163 -0.82 7.28 42.65
CA GLN A 163 -1.16 8.02 43.87
C GLN A 163 -2.40 7.45 44.56
N LEU A 164 -3.44 7.10 43.80
CA LEU A 164 -4.64 6.44 44.34
C LEU A 164 -4.32 5.09 45.00
N LYS A 165 -3.46 4.28 44.37
CA LYS A 165 -3.01 3.02 44.98
C LYS A 165 -2.24 3.25 46.28
N ALA A 166 -1.31 4.19 46.29
CA ALA A 166 -0.53 4.51 47.49
C ALA A 166 -1.42 4.99 48.65
N LEU A 167 -2.42 5.83 48.37
CA LEU A 167 -3.39 6.28 49.36
C LEU A 167 -4.28 5.13 49.86
N GLN A 168 -4.73 4.22 48.97
CA GLN A 168 -5.48 3.03 49.37
C GLN A 168 -4.66 2.13 50.30
N GLU A 169 -3.38 1.91 50.00
CA GLU A 169 -2.47 1.16 50.87
C GLU A 169 -2.25 1.85 52.22
N GLN A 170 -2.16 3.19 52.24
CA GLN A 170 -2.02 3.95 53.47
C GLN A 170 -3.29 3.88 54.33
N CYS A 171 -4.47 4.02 53.73
CA CYS A 171 -5.74 3.83 54.42
C CYS A 171 -5.89 2.39 54.96
N ALA A 172 -5.47 1.38 54.20
CA ALA A 172 -5.48 0.00 54.66
C ALA A 172 -4.56 -0.21 55.88
N ARG A 173 -3.35 0.37 55.86
CA ARG A 173 -2.41 0.35 57.00
C ARG A 173 -3.01 1.03 58.24
N GLN A 174 -3.58 2.22 58.07
CA GLN A 174 -4.22 2.96 59.16
C GLN A 174 -5.44 2.23 59.74
N GLN A 175 -6.25 1.59 58.89
CA GLN A 175 -7.38 0.79 59.36
C GLN A 175 -6.93 -0.42 60.18
N GLU A 176 -5.84 -1.06 59.79
CA GLU A 176 -5.28 -2.20 60.53
C GLU A 176 -4.66 -1.75 61.88
N GLU A 177 -3.97 -0.61 61.92
CA GLU A 177 -3.49 -0.01 63.17
C GLU A 177 -4.65 0.34 64.12
N ILE A 178 -5.71 0.98 63.62
CA ILE A 178 -6.91 1.28 64.42
C ILE A 178 -7.57 -0.01 64.93
N ARG A 179 -7.64 -1.05 64.11
CA ARG A 179 -8.17 -2.36 64.52
C ARG A 179 -7.31 -3.00 65.61
N GLY A 180 -5.99 -2.88 65.54
CA GLY A 180 -5.05 -3.37 66.56
C GLY A 180 -5.05 -2.57 67.87
N LEU A 181 -5.41 -1.29 67.85
CA LEU A 181 -5.50 -0.43 69.04
C LEU A 181 -6.83 -0.55 69.79
N LYS A 182 -7.93 -0.91 69.11
CA LYS A 182 -9.25 -1.15 69.73
C LYS A 182 -9.26 -2.15 70.91
N PRO A 183 -8.55 -3.29 70.91
CA PRO A 183 -8.49 -4.16 72.08
C PRO A 183 -7.73 -3.53 73.27
N ARG A 184 -6.72 -2.69 73.02
CA ARG A 184 -5.90 -2.05 74.08
C ARG A 184 -6.64 -0.93 74.81
N VAL A 185 -7.47 -0.18 74.09
CA VAL A 185 -8.32 0.87 74.68
C VAL A 185 -9.49 0.27 75.50
N ASN A 186 -9.95 -0.92 75.10
CA ASN A 186 -11.02 -1.63 75.80
C ASN A 186 -10.52 -2.24 77.13
N GLU A 187 -9.23 -2.54 77.26
CA GLU A 187 -8.60 -2.97 78.53
C GLU A 187 -8.32 -1.77 79.48
N GLN A 188 -8.01 -0.59 78.96
CA GLN A 188 -7.76 0.62 79.77
C GLN A 188 -9.04 1.33 80.26
N SER A 189 -10.20 1.07 79.66
CA SER A 189 -11.47 1.70 80.08
C SER A 189 -12.19 0.96 81.21
N SER A 190 -11.61 -0.12 81.74
CA SER A 190 -12.18 -0.90 82.85
C SER A 190 -11.66 -0.49 84.25
N GLU A 191 -10.77 0.51 84.34
CA GLU A 191 -10.20 1.01 85.61
C GLU A 191 -10.44 2.51 85.80
N VAL A 192 -11.69 2.96 85.90
CA VAL A 192 -12.01 4.23 86.58
C VAL A 192 -13.22 3.99 87.49
N PRO A 193 -13.08 4.12 88.83
CA PRO A 193 -14.21 4.05 89.75
C PRO A 193 -15.12 5.25 89.54
N MET A 194 -16.40 4.94 89.35
CA MET A 194 -17.50 5.89 89.32
C MET A 194 -17.84 6.28 90.77
N ASP A 195 -17.33 7.41 91.25
CA ASP A 195 -17.78 8.01 92.51
C ASP A 195 -19.10 8.76 92.30
N THR A 196 -20.16 8.12 92.77
CA THR A 196 -21.42 8.74 93.14
C THR A 196 -21.30 9.42 94.50
N GLU A 197 -21.53 10.74 94.59
CA GLU A 197 -22.48 11.30 95.59
C GLU A 197 -22.65 12.82 95.46
N ALA A 198 -23.88 13.25 95.76
CA ALA A 198 -24.38 14.60 95.66
C ALA A 198 -24.36 15.30 97.02
N THR A 199 -24.20 16.63 97.06
CA THR A 199 -24.99 17.48 97.97
C THR A 199 -25.02 18.94 97.48
N ARG A 200 -26.21 19.37 97.04
CA ARG A 200 -26.61 20.77 97.04
C ARG A 200 -27.32 21.02 98.37
N ASP A 201 -26.80 21.93 99.18
CA ASP A 201 -27.55 22.62 100.23
C ASP A 201 -27.17 24.12 100.18
N ASN A 202 -28.08 24.92 99.61
CA ASN A 202 -28.83 26.03 100.23
C ASN A 202 -28.13 26.91 101.30
N VAL A 203 -28.30 28.24 101.44
CA VAL A 203 -29.35 29.22 101.05
C VAL A 203 -28.77 30.68 101.18
N PRO A 204 -29.49 31.79 100.88
CA PRO A 204 -30.63 32.33 101.67
C PRO A 204 -31.95 32.51 100.89
#